data_AF-A0A939GVE3-F1
#
_entry.id   AF-A0A939GVE3-F1
#
_cell.length_a   1.000
_cell.length_b   1.000
_cell.length_c   1.000
_cell.angle_alpha   90.00
_cell.angle_beta   90.00
_cell.angle_gamma   90.00
#
_symmetry.space_group_name_H-M   'P 1'
#
loop_
_entity.id
_entity.type
_entity.pdbx_description
1 polymer ?
#
loop_
_entity_poly.entity_id
_entity_poly.type
_entity_poly.pdbx_seq_one_letter_code
_entity_poly.pdbx_strand_id
1 'polypeptide(L)' 'MQQLIIQIADKEKAQMLLKLISALDFVNSVEVIEDNTNISDDEQDFFSLAGIWENRNITTESIRQEAWRQETK' A
#
# COMPACT_ATOMS: atom_id res chain seq x y z
N MET A 1 -22.04 -4.65 -29.59
CA MET A 1 -21.04 -5.43 -28.85
C MET A 1 -21.41 -5.38 -27.39
N GLN A 2 -21.36 -6.51 -26.68
CA GLN A 2 -21.73 -6.61 -25.27
C GLN A 2 -20.48 -6.98 -24.46
N GLN A 3 -20.30 -6.36 -23.30
CA GLN A 3 -19.14 -6.56 -22.43
C GLN A 3 -19.62 -7.14 -21.09
N LEU A 4 -18.92 -8.17 -20.62
CA LEU A 4 -19.16 -8.81 -19.33
C LEU A 4 -17.91 -8.63 -18.45
N ILE A 5 -18.11 -8.09 -17.24
CA ILE A 5 -17.04 -7.90 -16.25
C ILE A 5 -17.35 -8.84 -15.08
N ILE A 6 -16.41 -9.74 -14.75
CA ILE A 6 -16.56 -10.73 -13.68
C ILE A 6 -15.47 -10.45 -12.65
N GLN A 7 -15.87 -10.10 -11.42
CA GLN A 7 -14.96 -9.97 -10.29
C GLN A 7 -14.88 -11.32 -9.55
N ILE A 8 -13.66 -11.82 -9.35
CA ILE A 8 -13.41 -13.12 -8.72
C ILE A 8 -12.39 -12.88 -7.62
N ALA A 9 -12.76 -13.23 -6.37
CA ALA A 9 -11.89 -13.06 -5.21
C ALA A 9 -10.74 -14.09 -5.14
N ASP A 10 -10.92 -15.23 -5.80
CA ASP A 10 -10.03 -16.38 -5.72
C ASP A 10 -9.21 -16.50 -7.02
N LYS A 11 -7.89 -16.31 -6.91
CA LYS A 11 -6.98 -16.31 -8.06
C LYS A 11 -6.94 -17.66 -8.79
N GLU A 12 -7.02 -18.77 -8.08
CA GLU A 12 -6.98 -20.10 -8.71
C GLU A 12 -8.25 -20.36 -9.53
N LYS A 13 -9.41 -19.99 -8.98
CA LYS A 13 -10.69 -20.08 -9.69
C LYS A 13 -10.76 -19.12 -10.88
N ALA A 14 -10.16 -17.93 -10.77
CA ALA A 14 -10.08 -16.97 -11.87
C ALA A 14 -9.32 -17.54 -13.08
N GLN A 15 -8.19 -18.22 -12.84
CA GLN A 15 -7.43 -18.86 -13.92
C GLN A 15 -8.21 -20.00 -14.59
N MET A 16 -8.93 -20.80 -13.81
CA MET A 16 -9.78 -21.87 -14.35
C MET A 16 -10.88 -21.29 -15.25
N LEU A 17 -11.54 -20.23 -14.80
CA LEU A 17 -12.62 -19.57 -15.52
C LEU A 17 -12.09 -18.88 -16.79
N LEU A 18 -10.91 -18.26 -16.73
CA LEU A 18 -10.25 -17.70 -17.91
C LEU A 18 -9.95 -18.76 -18.98
N LYS A 19 -9.46 -19.94 -18.59
CA LYS A 19 -9.25 -21.07 -19.51
C LYS A 19 -10.55 -21.56 -20.13
N LEU A 20 -11.65 -21.56 -19.38
CA LEU A 20 -12.97 -21.94 -19.89
C LEU A 20 -13.48 -20.91 -20.91
N ILE A 21 -13.45 -19.63 -20.56
CA ILE A 21 -13.98 -18.55 -21.39
C ILE A 21 -13.16 -18.40 -22.68
N SER A 22 -11.83 -18.56 -22.62
CA SER A 22 -10.97 -18.51 -23.81
C SER A 22 -11.19 -19.67 -24.80
N ALA A 23 -11.85 -20.75 -24.39
CA ALA A 23 -12.20 -21.86 -25.28
C ALA A 23 -13.52 -21.62 -26.06
N LEU A 24 -14.25 -20.55 -25.74
CA LEU A 24 -15.53 -20.22 -26.39
C LEU A 24 -15.27 -19.40 -27.66
N ASP A 25 -15.90 -19.81 -28.75
CA ASP A 25 -15.71 -19.26 -30.11
C ASP A 25 -16.26 -17.84 -30.32
N PHE A 26 -17.12 -17.38 -29.42
CA PHE A 26 -17.71 -16.03 -29.44
C PHE A 26 -16.96 -15.00 -28.58
N VAL A 27 -15.87 -15.40 -27.92
CA VAL A 27 -15.08 -14.51 -27.06
C VAL A 27 -13.95 -13.90 -27.89
N ASN A 28 -14.08 -12.61 -28.19
CA ASN A 28 -13.06 -11.89 -28.98
C ASN A 28 -11.82 -11.50 -28.15
N SER A 29 -11.98 -11.17 -26.87
CA SER A 29 -10.87 -10.82 -25.97
C SER A 29 -11.22 -11.09 -24.51
N VAL A 30 -10.20 -11.45 -23.72
CA VAL A 30 -10.29 -11.60 -22.26
C VAL A 30 -9.19 -10.74 -21.65
N GLU A 31 -9.58 -9.76 -20.84
CA GLU A 31 -8.67 -8.88 -20.12
C GLU A 31 -8.73 -9.20 -18.63
N VAL A 32 -7.57 -9.51 -18.04
CA VAL A 32 -7.43 -9.64 -16.58
C VAL A 32 -6.92 -8.31 -16.06
N ILE A 33 -7.81 -7.58 -15.39
CA ILE A 33 -7.43 -6.38 -14.64
C ILE A 33 -7.11 -6.87 -13.24
N GLU A 34 -5.82 -7.07 -12.96
CA GLU A 34 -5.37 -7.22 -11.59
C GLU A 34 -5.42 -5.83 -10.95
N ASP A 35 -6.25 -5.66 -9.92
CA ASP A 35 -6.11 -4.55 -8.98
C ASP A 35 -4.77 -4.75 -8.26
N ASN A 36 -3.68 -4.34 -8.93
CA ASN A 36 -2.46 -3.96 -8.25
C ASN A 36 -2.77 -2.64 -7.57
N THR A 37 -3.56 -2.69 -6.50
CA THR A 37 -3.33 -1.81 -5.36
C THR A 37 -1.93 -2.17 -4.85
N ASN A 38 -0.90 -1.73 -5.60
CA ASN A 38 0.28 -1.18 -4.98
C ASN A 38 -0.30 -0.11 -4.05
N ILE A 39 -0.58 -0.51 -2.82
CA ILE A 39 -0.41 0.38 -1.69
C ILE A 39 1.04 0.79 -1.88
N SER A 40 1.25 1.93 -2.55
CA SER A 40 2.57 2.50 -2.59
C SER A 40 2.95 2.56 -1.14
N ASP A 41 4.06 1.93 -0.82
CA ASP A 41 4.79 2.21 0.40
C ASP A 41 5.36 3.64 0.23
N ASP A 42 4.48 4.61 -0.08
CA ASP A 42 4.63 5.99 0.33
C ASP A 42 4.54 5.96 1.87
N GLU A 43 5.52 5.31 2.49
CA GLU A 43 6.16 5.81 3.68
C GLU A 43 6.56 7.24 3.31
N GLN A 44 5.60 8.15 3.37
CA GLN A 44 5.90 9.56 3.49
C GLN A 44 6.89 9.63 4.63
N ASP A 45 8.11 10.01 4.29
CA ASP A 45 9.26 9.98 5.17
C ASP A 45 8.78 10.54 6.52
N PHE A 46 8.74 9.72 7.57
CA PHE A 46 8.08 10.07 8.84
C PHE A 46 8.56 11.43 9.37
N PHE A 47 9.80 11.78 9.02
CA PHE A 47 10.45 13.05 9.33
C PHE A 47 9.99 14.24 8.45
N SER A 48 9.46 14.01 7.25
CA SER A 48 8.79 15.04 6.43
C SER A 48 7.53 15.58 7.11
N LEU A 49 6.84 14.73 7.90
CA LEU A 49 5.70 15.14 8.72
C LEU A 49 6.12 15.82 10.03
N ALA A 50 7.38 15.68 10.41
CA ALA A 50 7.95 16.26 11.62
C ALA A 50 8.40 17.72 11.42
N GLY A 51 7.73 18.50 10.55
CA GLY A 51 8.03 19.92 10.31
C GLY A 51 8.00 20.79 11.58
N ILE A 52 7.19 20.41 12.58
CA ILE A 52 7.18 21.08 13.90
C ILE A 52 8.50 20.91 14.68
N TRP A 53 9.34 19.97 14.27
CA TRP A 53 10.63 19.64 14.87
C TRP A 53 11.84 20.08 14.01
N GLU A 54 11.63 20.60 12.80
CA GLU A 54 12.67 20.97 11.83
C GLU A 54 13.75 21.90 12.42
N ASN A 55 13.37 22.79 13.34
CA ASN A 55 14.27 23.75 13.98
C ASN A 55 14.61 23.39 15.44
N ARG A 56 14.34 22.15 15.88
CA ARG A 56 14.65 21.68 17.23
C ARG A 56 15.80 20.68 17.18
N ASN A 57 16.85 20.93 17.95
CA ASN A 57 17.96 19.99 18.11
C ASN A 57 17.56 18.86 19.08
N ILE A 58 16.79 17.89 18.57
CA ILE A 58 16.33 16.73 19.32
C ILE A 58 17.29 15.58 19.10
N THR A 59 18.18 15.35 20.06
CA THR A 59 19.03 14.16 20.12
C THR A 59 18.55 13.26 21.24
N THR A 60 18.82 11.96 21.14
CA THR A 60 18.48 11.01 22.22
C THR A 60 19.12 11.41 23.55
N GLU A 61 20.30 12.03 23.49
CA GLU A 61 21.00 12.56 24.65
C GLU A 61 20.28 13.77 25.26
N SER A 62 19.82 14.73 24.45
CA SER A 62 19.09 15.90 24.95
C SER A 62 17.74 15.53 25.57
N ILE A 63 17.02 14.56 24.98
CA ILE A 63 15.77 14.02 25.57
C ILE A 63 16.04 13.36 26.92
N ARG A 64 17.08 12.51 27.02
CA ARG A 64 17.41 11.83 28.28
C ARG A 64 17.80 12.81 29.38
N GLN A 65 18.60 13.82 29.05
CA GLN A 65 18.99 14.87 30.00
C GLN A 65 17.78 15.69 30.49
N GLU A 66 16.84 16.04 29.60
CA GLU A 66 15.64 16.77 30.00
C GLU A 66 14.66 15.91 30.81
N ALA A 67 14.47 14.65 30.42
CA ALA A 67 13.58 13.72 31.10
C ALA A 67 14.10 13.30 32.49
N TRP A 68 15.43 13.32 32.68
CA TRP A 68 16.09 12.97 33.94
C TRP A 68 16.74 14.18 34.60
N ARG A 69 16.17 15.38 34.47
CA ARG A 69 16.57 16.54 35.29
C ARG A 69 16.53 16.12 36.75
N GLN A 70 17.70 15.82 37.31
CA GLN A 70 17.88 15.67 38.74
C GLN A 70 17.54 17.04 39.30
N GLU A 71 16.43 17.16 40.02
CA GLU A 71 16.12 18.39 40.75
C GLU A 71 17.21 18.61 41.81
N THR A 72 18.27 19.31 41.43
CA THR A 72 19.20 19.89 42.39
C THR A 72 18.52 21.09 43.00
N LYS A 73 17.93 20.85 44.18
CA LYS A 73 17.47 21.86 45.13
C LYS A 73 18.63 22.72 45.64
#